data_AF-A0AAE9MUI8-F1
#
_entry.id   AF-A0AAE9MUI8-F1
#
_cell.length_a   1.000
_cell.length_b   1.000
_cell.length_c   1.000
_cell.angle_alpha   90.00
_cell.angle_beta   90.00
_cell.angle_gamma   90.00
#
_symmetry.space_group_name_H-M   'P 1'
#
loop_
_entity.id
_entity.type
_entity.pdbx_description
1 polymer ?
#
loop_
_entity_poly.entity_id
_entity_poly.type
_entity_poly.pdbx_seq_one_letter_code
_entity_poly.pdbx_strand_id
1 'polypeptide(L)'
;MANTALVQLKVDSEIKEDVSRIYENLGLDLPTAIRIFFKKSIAVGGLPFELREENTRWKIYDQVRKSIQDNNVPEISLEEINAEIAETRKQVFGK
;
A
#
# COMPACT_ATOMS: atom_id res chain seq x y z
N MET A 1 -3.76 33.26 11.99
CA MET A 1 -2.88 33.52 10.82
C MET A 1 -2.78 32.23 10.03
N ALA A 2 -3.04 32.23 8.73
CA ALA A 2 -2.88 31.03 7.91
C ALA A 2 -1.37 30.77 7.73
N ASN A 3 -0.84 29.76 8.42
CA ASN A 3 0.56 29.36 8.31
C ASN A 3 0.75 28.59 7.00
N THR A 4 1.11 29.30 5.94
CA THR A 4 1.35 28.72 4.61
C THR A 4 2.83 28.43 4.46
N ALA A 5 3.19 27.19 4.11
CA ALA A 5 4.55 26.78 3.81
C ALA A 5 4.75 26.62 2.30
N LEU A 6 5.91 27.03 1.78
CA LEU A 6 6.28 26.84 0.38
C LEU A 6 6.86 25.43 0.19
N VAL A 7 6.39 24.73 -0.84
CA VAL A 7 6.93 23.44 -1.27
C VAL A 7 7.54 23.61 -2.67
N GLN A 8 8.84 23.33 -2.81
CA GLN A 8 9.54 23.31 -4.09
C GLN A 8 9.84 21.87 -4.50
N LEU A 9 9.35 21.47 -5.68
CA LEU A 9 9.55 20.13 -6.23
C LEU A 9 10.39 20.22 -7.52
N LYS A 10 11.45 19.42 -7.60
CA LYS A 10 12.18 19.20 -8.85
C LYS A 10 11.57 18.01 -9.56
N VAL A 11 11.24 18.19 -10.83
CA VAL A 11 10.62 17.19 -11.70
C VAL A 11 11.09 17.46 -13.13
N ASP A 12 11.21 16.41 -13.93
CA ASP A 12 11.53 16.56 -15.36
C ASP A 12 10.45 17.39 -16.06
N SER A 13 10.87 18.21 -17.01
CA SER A 13 9.96 19.12 -17.72
C SER A 13 8.85 18.37 -18.46
N GLU A 14 9.18 17.23 -19.05
CA GLU A 14 8.23 16.37 -19.77
C GLU A 14 7.15 15.84 -18.83
N ILE A 15 7.54 15.27 -17.67
CA ILE A 15 6.60 14.78 -16.66
C ILE A 15 5.68 15.90 -16.17
N LYS A 16 6.23 17.11 -15.96
CA LYS A 16 5.45 18.27 -15.54
C LYS A 16 4.41 18.66 -16.59
N GLU A 17 4.78 18.68 -17.87
CA GLU A 17 3.84 19.00 -18.94
C GLU A 17 2.74 17.95 -19.05
N ASP A 18 3.09 16.67 -19.05
CA ASP A 18 2.14 15.57 -19.19
C ASP A 18 1.10 15.59 -18.06
N VAL A 19 1.56 15.72 -16.81
CA VAL A 19 0.67 15.75 -15.67
C VAL A 19 -0.19 17.03 -15.63
N SER A 20 0.33 18.17 -16.12
CA SER A 20 -0.43 19.41 -16.20
C SER A 20 -1.59 19.27 -17.19
N ARG A 21 -1.34 18.67 -18.38
CA ARG A 21 -2.39 18.40 -19.37
C ARG A 21 -3.47 17.48 -18.82
N ILE A 22 -3.09 16.43 -18.08
CA ILE A 22 -4.05 15.52 -17.43
C ILE A 22 -4.97 16.29 -16.48
N TYR A 23 -4.40 17.13 -15.60
CA TYR A 23 -5.20 17.88 -14.63
C TYR A 23 -6.03 19.00 -15.27
N GLU A 24 -5.50 19.69 -16.29
CA GLU A 24 -6.25 20.71 -17.03
C GLU A 24 -7.48 20.12 -17.73
N ASN A 25 -7.36 18.92 -18.31
CA ASN A 25 -8.51 18.18 -18.87
C ASN A 25 -9.56 17.83 -17.82
N LEU A 26 -9.17 17.75 -16.55
CA LEU A 26 -10.06 17.55 -15.39
C LEU A 26 -10.54 18.86 -14.76
N GLY A 27 -10.16 20.02 -15.31
CA GLY A 27 -10.48 21.34 -14.76
C GLY A 27 -9.73 21.68 -13.47
N LEU A 28 -8.55 21.10 -13.26
CA LEU A 28 -7.72 21.25 -12.06
C LEU A 28 -6.35 21.84 -12.41
N ASP A 29 -5.88 22.79 -11.61
CA ASP A 29 -4.49 23.24 -11.68
C ASP A 29 -3.55 22.29 -10.92
N LEU A 30 -2.29 22.24 -11.33
CA LEU A 30 -1.27 21.39 -10.72
C LEU A 30 -1.11 21.65 -9.20
N PRO A 31 -1.04 22.90 -8.69
CA PRO A 31 -0.98 23.15 -7.25
C PRO A 31 -2.18 22.61 -6.46
N THR A 32 -3.39 22.65 -7.03
CA THR A 32 -4.60 22.10 -6.41
C THR A 32 -4.54 20.58 -6.37
N ALA A 33 -4.11 19.93 -7.46
CA ALA A 33 -3.91 18.49 -7.48
C ALA A 33 -2.91 18.03 -6.39
N ILE A 34 -1.79 18.75 -6.23
CA ILE A 34 -0.81 18.48 -5.18
C ILE A 34 -1.39 18.72 -3.77
N ARG A 35 -2.21 19.75 -3.56
CA ARG A 35 -2.92 19.95 -2.28
C ARG A 35 -3.90 18.81 -1.97
N ILE A 36 -4.63 18.32 -2.97
CA ILE A 36 -5.53 17.17 -2.83
C ILE A 36 -4.73 15.93 -2.46
N PHE A 37 -3.60 15.70 -3.13
CA PHE A 37 -2.67 14.61 -2.83
C PHE A 37 -2.27 14.61 -1.35
N PHE A 38 -1.75 15.72 -0.83
CA PHE A 38 -1.35 15.82 0.57
C PHE A 38 -2.51 15.59 1.55
N LYS A 39 -3.69 16.18 1.29
CA LYS A 39 -4.87 15.95 2.14
C LYS A 39 -5.28 14.48 2.16
N LYS A 40 -5.23 13.81 1.00
CA LYS A 40 -5.55 12.39 0.93
C LYS A 40 -4.50 11.55 1.65
N SER A 41 -3.22 11.86 1.50
CA SER A 41 -2.13 11.17 2.21
C SER A 41 -2.31 11.24 3.74
N ILE A 42 -2.67 12.42 4.26
CA ILE A 42 -2.97 12.62 5.68
C ILE A 42 -4.18 11.77 6.09
N ALA A 43 -5.26 11.80 5.30
CA ALA A 43 -6.49 11.08 5.61
C ALA A 43 -6.31 9.55 5.66
N VAL A 44 -5.42 8.98 4.83
CA VAL A 44 -5.16 7.54 4.79
C VAL A 44 -3.95 7.11 5.62
N GLY A 45 -3.19 8.06 6.19
CA GLY A 45 -1.98 7.77 6.96
C GLY A 45 -0.84 7.18 6.11
N GLY A 46 -0.77 7.50 4.82
CA GLY A 46 0.18 6.89 3.89
C GLY A 46 0.10 7.48 2.48
N LEU A 47 0.63 6.77 1.48
CA LEU A 47 0.50 7.19 0.09
C LEU A 47 -0.94 7.01 -0.40
N PRO A 48 -1.49 7.99 -1.15
CA PRO A 48 -2.91 8.01 -1.53
C PRO A 48 -3.18 7.17 -2.79
N PHE A 49 -2.34 6.16 -3.03
CA PHE A 49 -2.44 5.19 -4.11
C PHE A 49 -1.78 3.88 -3.64
N GLU A 50 -2.15 2.77 -4.27
CA GLU A 50 -1.53 1.49 -3.96
C GLU A 50 -0.11 1.42 -4.53
N LEU A 51 0.87 1.18 -3.66
CA LEU A 51 2.27 0.98 -4.05
C LEU A 51 2.58 -0.44 -4.52
N ARG A 52 1.63 -1.36 -4.35
CA ARG A 52 1.81 -2.75 -4.75
C ARG A 52 1.45 -2.81 -6.23
N GLU A 53 2.45 -2.99 -7.10
CA GLU A 53 2.22 -3.74 -8.33
C GLU A 53 1.46 -5.02 -7.96
N GLU A 54 0.56 -5.51 -8.83
CA GLU A 54 -0.20 -6.75 -8.60
C GLU A 54 0.75 -7.95 -8.40
N ASN A 55 1.34 -8.03 -7.22
CA ASN A 55 2.38 -8.97 -6.91
C ASN A 55 1.66 -10.29 -6.69
N THR A 56 2.03 -11.32 -7.44
CA THR A 56 1.43 -12.67 -7.43
C THR A 56 1.21 -13.19 -6.00
N ARG A 57 2.07 -12.78 -5.05
CA ARG A 57 1.95 -13.09 -3.62
C ARG A 57 0.59 -12.69 -3.03
N TRP A 58 0.08 -11.48 -3.29
CA TRP A 58 -1.21 -11.06 -2.72
C TRP A 58 -2.38 -11.83 -3.33
N LYS A 59 -2.33 -12.10 -4.64
CA LYS A 59 -3.30 -12.98 -5.32
C LYS A 59 -3.27 -14.39 -4.73
N ILE A 60 -2.09 -14.93 -4.41
CA ILE A 60 -1.94 -16.22 -3.74
C ILE A 60 -2.58 -16.17 -2.34
N TYR A 61 -2.33 -15.14 -1.54
CA TYR A 61 -2.95 -15.01 -0.21
C TYR A 61 -4.48 -14.94 -0.29
N ASP A 62 -5.05 -14.18 -1.24
CA ASP A 62 -6.49 -14.10 -1.44
C ASP A 62 -7.09 -15.45 -1.87
N GLN A 63 -6.42 -16.16 -2.79
CA GLN A 63 -6.84 -17.50 -3.23
C GLN A 63 -6.80 -18.52 -2.09
N VAL A 64 -5.73 -18.55 -1.30
CA VAL A 64 -5.59 -19.46 -0.16
C VAL A 64 -6.63 -19.13 0.91
N ARG A 65 -6.91 -17.85 1.16
CA ARG A 65 -7.95 -17.44 2.11
C ARG A 65 -9.34 -17.93 1.68
N LYS A 66 -9.67 -17.79 0.39
CA LYS A 66 -10.94 -18.30 -0.16
C LYS A 66 -11.01 -19.82 -0.06
N SER A 67 -9.94 -20.55 -0.38
CA SER A 67 -9.96 -22.01 -0.28
C SER A 67 -10.11 -22.51 1.16
N ILE A 68 -9.52 -21.83 2.15
CA ILE A 68 -9.73 -22.16 3.58
C ILE A 68 -11.20 -22.01 3.97
N GLN A 69 -11.86 -20.95 3.51
CA GLN A 69 -13.28 -20.70 3.77
C GLN A 69 -14.18 -21.72 3.06
N ASP A 70 -13.95 -21.96 1.76
CA ASP A 70 -14.77 -22.86 0.94
C ASP A 70 -14.66 -24.32 1.40
N ASN A 71 -13.48 -24.72 1.90
CA ASN A 71 -13.24 -26.08 2.39
C ASN A 71 -13.43 -26.24 3.90
N ASN A 72 -13.95 -25.21 4.59
CA ASN A 72 -14.21 -25.21 6.04
C ASN A 72 -13.03 -25.76 6.86
N VAL A 73 -11.82 -25.34 6.51
CA VAL A 73 -10.59 -25.79 7.18
C VAL A 73 -10.64 -25.30 8.64
N PRO A 74 -10.44 -26.18 9.63
CA PRO A 74 -10.50 -25.80 11.03
C PRO A 74 -9.52 -24.68 11.38
N GLU A 75 -9.96 -23.72 12.18
CA GLU A 75 -9.07 -22.69 12.72
C GLU A 75 -8.13 -23.34 13.74
N ILE A 76 -6.83 -23.30 13.45
CA ILE A 76 -5.78 -23.83 14.32
C ILE A 76 -5.53 -22.80 15.42
N SER A 77 -5.40 -23.26 16.67
CA SER A 77 -5.14 -22.37 17.79
C SER A 77 -3.78 -21.65 17.68
N LEU A 78 -3.69 -20.44 18.23
CA LEU A 78 -2.40 -19.72 18.31
C LEU A 78 -1.34 -20.50 19.08
N GLU A 79 -1.76 -21.31 20.07
CA GLU A 79 -0.87 -22.14 20.87
C GLU A 79 -0.22 -23.24 20.02
N GLU A 80 -1.03 -23.94 19.21
CA GLU A 80 -0.57 -24.99 18.30
C GLU A 80 0.34 -24.44 17.20
N ILE A 81 -0.03 -23.29 16.60
CA ILE A 81 0.82 -22.58 15.62
C ILE A 81 2.19 -22.23 16.23
N ASN A 82 2.20 -21.66 17.44
CA ASN A 82 3.45 -21.26 18.09
C ASN A 82 4.31 -22.47 18.49
N ALA A 83 3.68 -23.57 18.91
CA ALA A 83 4.37 -24.82 19.22
C ALA A 83 5.09 -25.39 17.98
N GLU A 84 4.39 -25.46 16.83
CA GLU A 84 4.96 -25.96 15.56
C GLU A 84 6.11 -25.06 15.05
N ILE A 85 5.94 -23.73 15.12
CA ILE A 85 6.99 -22.77 14.74
C ILE A 85 8.23 -22.93 15.65
N ALA A 86 8.02 -23.08 16.96
CA ALA A 86 9.11 -23.25 17.91
C ALA A 86 9.88 -24.55 17.66
N GLU A 87 9.17 -25.64 17.40
CA GLU A 87 9.77 -26.93 17.08
C GLU A 87 10.56 -26.90 15.77
N THR A 88 9.97 -26.34 14.70
CA THR A 88 10.63 -26.17 13.40
C THR A 88 11.89 -25.31 13.52
N ARG A 89 11.83 -24.18 14.25
CA ARG A 89 12.99 -23.31 14.47
C ARG A 89 14.09 -24.02 15.25
N LYS A 90 13.75 -24.86 16.23
CA LYS A 90 14.70 -25.67 16.97
C LYS A 90 15.39 -26.70 16.07
N GLN A 91 14.66 -27.31 15.13
CA GLN A 91 15.24 -28.25 14.17
C GLN A 91 16.12 -27.58 13.11
N VAL A 92 15.73 -26.40 12.62
CA VAL A 92 16.43 -25.68 11.54
C VAL A 92 17.60 -24.84 12.04
N PHE A 93 17.47 -24.21 13.20
CA PHE A 93 18.44 -23.25 13.74
C PHE A 93 19.11 -23.71 15.05
N GLY A 94 18.68 -24.82 15.66
CA GLY A 94 19.31 -25.40 16.83
C GLY A 94 20.53 -26.25 16.47
N LYS A 95 21.66 -25.59 16.19
CA LYS A 95 22.99 -26.11 16.50
C LYS A 95 23.51 -25.41 17.75
#